data_AF-A0A0C5BZV1-F1
#
_entry.id   AF-A0A0C5BZV1-F1
#
_cell.length_a   1.000
_cell.length_b   1.000
_cell.length_c   1.000
_cell.angle_alpha   90.00
_cell.angle_beta   90.00
_cell.angle_gamma   90.00
#
_symmetry.space_group_name_H-M   'P 1'
#
loop_
_entity.id
_entity.type
_entity.pdbx_description
1 polymer ?
#
loop_
_entity_poly.entity_id
_entity_poly.type
_entity_poly.pdbx_seq_one_letter_code
_entity_poly.pdbx_strand_id
1 'polypeptide(L)' 'MLITCKGVQKNNRHEKCPFLHDGDWGDSQLVDHQNYHRSQETQNYSWLGFETSQPIGKFSGRDGKNS' A
#
# COMPACT_ATOMS: atom_id res chain seq x y z
N MET A 1 -15.10 -0.87 -4.32
CA MET A 1 -14.46 -1.13 -2.99
C MET A 1 -13.43 -0.05 -2.85
N LEU A 2 -13.40 0.65 -1.71
CA LEU A 2 -12.49 1.78 -1.56
C LEU A 2 -11.10 1.29 -1.17
N ILE A 3 -10.16 1.39 -2.11
CA ILE A 3 -8.76 1.06 -1.94
C ILE A 3 -7.96 2.36 -1.82
N THR A 4 -7.15 2.47 -0.77
CA THR A 4 -6.31 3.63 -0.51
C THR A 4 -4.86 3.20 -0.37
N CYS A 5 -3.93 4.03 -0.85
CA CYS A 5 -2.51 3.77 -0.70
C CYS A 5 -2.05 4.21 0.69
N LYS A 6 -1.46 3.30 1.47
CA LYS A 6 -0.88 3.64 2.79
C LYS A 6 0.29 4.62 2.67
N GLY A 7 0.84 4.76 1.46
CA GLY A 7 2.00 5.57 1.19
C GLY A 7 3.30 4.78 1.30
N VAL A 8 4.37 5.47 1.64
CA VAL A 8 5.73 4.94 1.60
C VAL A 8 6.47 5.33 2.86
N GLN A 9 7.39 4.48 3.28
CA GLN A 9 8.39 4.80 4.29
C GLN A 9 9.66 5.23 3.57
N LYS A 10 10.04 6.50 3.72
CA LYS A 10 11.30 7.04 3.23
C LYS A 10 12.18 7.51 4.37
N ASN A 11 13.42 7.01 4.47
CA ASN A 11 14.35 7.38 5.55
C ASN A 11 13.69 7.31 6.96
N ASN A 12 12.99 6.22 7.27
CA ASN A 12 12.17 6.03 8.48
C ASN A 12 11.02 7.04 8.70
N ARG A 13 10.71 7.90 7.73
CA ARG A 13 9.54 8.80 7.77
C ARG A 13 8.42 8.23 6.91
N HIS A 14 7.21 8.20 7.45
CA HIS A 14 6.03 7.86 6.67
C HIS A 14 5.58 9.07 5.84
N GLU A 15 5.56 8.90 4.52
CA GLU A 15 4.93 9.83 3.59
C GLU A 15 3.60 9.26 3.13
N LYS A 16 2.54 10.06 3.26
CA LYS A 16 1.20 9.71 2.80
C LYS A 16 1.14 9.78 1.27
N CYS A 17 0.47 8.82 0.66
CA CYS A 17 0.14 8.89 -0.76
C CYS A 17 -1.34 9.31 -0.90
N PRO A 18 -1.66 10.35 -1.69
CA PRO A 18 -3.04 10.80 -1.89
C PRO A 18 -3.85 9.88 -2.82
N PHE A 19 -3.28 8.75 -3.24
CA PHE A 19 -3.94 7.82 -4.15
C PHE A 19 -5.09 7.09 -3.45
N LEU A 20 -6.26 7.20 -4.06
CA LEU A 20 -7.51 6.59 -3.64
C LEU A 20 -8.24 6.11 -4.89
N HIS A 21 -8.68 4.86 -4.86
CA HIS A 21 -9.31 4.18 -5.97
C HIS A 21 -10.59 3.50 -5.48
N ASP A 22 -11.72 3.80 -6.11
CA ASP A 22 -12.94 3.02 -5.89
C ASP A 22 -13.10 2.02 -7.03
N GLY A 23 -12.89 0.75 -6.73
CA GLY A 23 -12.91 -0.32 -7.72
C GLY A 23 -12.54 -1.67 -7.15
N ASP A 24 -11.88 -2.50 -7.96
CA ASP A 24 -11.43 -3.85 -7.63
C ASP A 24 -9.91 -3.98 -7.73
N TRP A 25 -9.34 -5.03 -7.13
CA TRP A 25 -7.88 -5.27 -7.15
C TRP A 25 -7.33 -5.54 -8.56
N GLY A 26 -8.20 -5.93 -9.51
CA GLY A 26 -7.86 -6.14 -10.91
C GLY A 26 -7.81 -4.87 -11.77
N ASP A 27 -8.15 -3.70 -11.23
CA ASP A 27 -8.16 -2.46 -12.02
C ASP A 27 -6.75 -2.07 -12.49
N SER A 28 -6.64 -1.70 -13.77
CA SER A 28 -5.37 -1.27 -14.37
C SER A 28 -4.73 -0.10 -13.64
N GLN A 29 -5.53 0.82 -13.09
CA GLN A 29 -5.04 1.97 -12.32
C GLN A 29 -4.34 1.54 -11.02
N LEU A 30 -4.85 0.50 -10.36
CA LEU A 30 -4.28 -0.07 -9.14
C LEU A 30 -2.97 -0.79 -9.43
N VAL A 31 -2.96 -1.60 -10.50
CA VAL A 31 -1.77 -2.33 -10.96
C VAL A 31 -0.67 -1.36 -11.39
N ASP A 32 -1.01 -0.30 -12.12
CA ASP A 32 -0.06 0.73 -12.54
C ASP A 32 0.55 1.46 -11.33
N HIS A 33 -0.28 1.84 -10.36
CA HIS A 33 0.19 2.49 -9.14
C HIS A 33 1.08 1.58 -8.27
N GLN A 34 0.75 0.29 -8.18
CA GLN A 34 1.61 -0.71 -7.53
C GLN A 34 2.97 -0.80 -8.21
N ASN A 35 2.99 -0.86 -9.55
CA ASN A 35 4.22 -0.95 -10.31
C ASN A 35 5.07 0.32 -10.13
N TYR A 36 4.46 1.50 -10.11
CA TYR A 36 5.15 2.76 -9.83
C TYR A 36 5.89 2.77 -8.49
N HIS A 37 5.26 2.26 -7.43
CA HIS A 37 5.90 2.13 -6.12
C HIS A 37 6.99 1.07 -6.11
N ARG A 38 6.74 -0.09 -6.73
CA ARG A 38 7.71 -1.19 -6.82
C ARG A 38 8.95 -0.80 -7.62
N SER A 39 8.82 0.01 -8.67
CA SER A 39 9.95 0.54 -9.45
C SER A 39 10.81 1.55 -8.69
N GLN A 40 10.28 2.15 -7.61
CA GLN A 40 11.02 3.08 -6.75
C GLN A 40 11.54 2.44 -5.47
N GLU A 41 11.31 1.14 -5.28
CA GLU A 41 11.76 0.40 -4.11
C GLU A 41 13.30 0.39 -4.07
N THR A 42 13.84 1.07 -3.07
CA THR A 42 15.28 1.27 -2.86
C THR A 42 15.58 1.09 -1.37
N GLN A 43 16.85 1.06 -0.97
CA GLN A 43 17.25 0.89 0.43
C GLN A 43 16.54 1.85 1.41
N ASN A 44 16.14 3.04 0.94
CA ASN A 44 15.50 4.06 1.76
C ASN A 44 14.06 4.34 1.32
N TYR A 45 13.45 3.46 0.53
CA TYR A 45 12.07 3.59 0.07
C TYR A 45 11.38 2.25 0.21
N SER A 46 10.39 2.16 1.09
CA SER A 46 9.59 0.96 1.28
C SER A 46 8.12 1.28 1.10
N TRP A 47 7.47 0.65 0.13
CA TRP A 47 6.04 0.85 -0.10
C TRP A 47 5.22 0.13 0.96
N LEU A 48 4.27 0.83 1.57
CA LEU A 48 3.47 0.29 2.68
C LEU A 48 2.30 -0.58 2.18
N GLY A 49 2.02 -0.55 0.89
CA GLY A 49 0.93 -1.30 0.26
C GLY A 49 -0.39 -0.51 0.22
N PHE A 50 -1.43 -1.20 -0.22
CA PHE A 50 -2.79 -0.69 -0.20
C PHE A 50 -3.54 -1.15 1.04
N GLU A 51 -4.54 -0.38 1.45
CA GLU A 51 -5.58 -0.80 2.38
C GLU A 51 -6.96 -0.56 1.79
N THR A 52 -7.90 -1.43 2.16
CA THR A 52 -9.30 -1.23 1.83
C THR A 52 -10.01 -0.68 3.04
N SER A 53 -10.77 0.40 2.89
CA SER A 53 -11.76 0.78 3.90
C SER A 53 -12.94 -0.19 3.82
N GLN A 54 -12.78 -1.40 4.37
CA GLN A 54 -13.91 -2.21 4.77
C GLN A 54 -14.28 -1.87 6.22
N PRO A 55 -15.57 -1.91 6.60
CA PRO A 55 -15.96 -1.82 7.99
C PRO A 55 -15.24 -2.93 8.77
N ILE A 56 -14.52 -2.51 9.81
CA ILE A 56 -13.81 -3.32 10.81
C ILE A 56 -14.37 -4.75 10.89
N GLY A 57 -13.55 -5.71 10.47
CA GLY A 57 -13.94 -7.12 10.50
C GLY A 57 -12.78 -8.07 10.68
N LYS A 58 -11.69 -7.95 9.91
CA LYS A 58 -10.59 -8.93 9.99
C LYS A 58 -9.22 -8.30 9.80
N PHE A 59 -8.57 -8.07 10.94
CA PHE A 59 -7.12 -8.09 11.07
C PHE A 59 -6.59 -9.42 10.49
N SER A 60 -5.83 -9.35 9.41
CA SER A 60 -4.88 -10.40 9.04
C SER A 60 -3.49 -9.77 9.06
N GLY A 61 -2.72 -10.19 10.06
CA GLY A 61 -1.38 -9.73 10.31
C GLY A 61 -0.47 -9.87 9.10
N ARG A 62 0.34 -8.83 8.87
CA ARG A 62 1.62 -9.03 8.22
C ARG A 62 2.52 -9.74 9.22
N ASP A 63 2.64 -11.04 9.02
CA ASP A 63 3.69 -11.87 9.62
C ASP A 63 5.05 -11.28 9.22
N GLY A 64 5.65 -10.55 10.15
CA GLY A 64 6.98 -9.99 10.05
C GLY A 64 7.81 -10.46 11.23
N LYS A 65 8.38 -11.66 11.09
CA LYS A 65 9.52 -12.21 11.86
C LYS A 65 9.41 -12.18 13.39
N ASN A 66 9.22 -13.37 13.98
CA ASN A 66 9.79 -13.68 15.28
C ASN A 66 10.66 -14.95 15.19
N SER A 67 11.83 -14.87 15.81
CA SER A 67 12.93 -15.86 15.94
C SER A 67 14.05 -15.76 14.90
#